data_AF-A0A2S9ET00-F1
#
_entry.id   AF-A0A2S9ET00-F1
#
_cell.length_a   1.000
_cell.length_b   1.000
_cell.length_c   1.000
_cell.angle_alpha   90.00
_cell.angle_beta   90.00
_cell.angle_gamma   90.00
#
_symmetry.space_group_name_H-M   'P 1'
#
loop_
_entity.id
_entity.type
_entity.pdbx_description
1 polymer ?
#
loop_
_entity_poly.entity_id
_entity_poly.type
_entity_poly.pdbx_seq_one_letter_code
_entity_poly.pdbx_strand_id
1 'polypeptide(L)'
;MRAKERDEVRHLFETGQRGRPAGDHRSAESIIDTSNAFRHFLEPFNASSFLIYRLKMQVSDWTDDNKDPESRADAAYNLEKVLRFIDNLDDRALTASVERSGVIEGFSDNGYYIADNSEARVLETFADEGYEALRNLY
;
A
#
# COMPACT_ATOMS: atom_id res chain seq x y z
N MET A 1 -15.10 3.67 1.13
CA MET A 1 -14.03 4.50 1.73
C MET A 1 -14.49 5.56 2.74
N ARG A 2 -13.77 5.76 3.87
CA ARG A 2 -13.99 6.90 4.79
C ARG A 2 -13.31 8.18 4.26
N ALA A 3 -13.91 9.35 4.53
CA ALA A 3 -13.35 10.65 4.11
C ALA A 3 -11.89 10.85 4.54
N LYS A 4 -11.54 10.41 5.76
CA LYS A 4 -10.17 10.54 6.30
C LYS A 4 -9.11 9.80 5.47
N GLU A 5 -9.38 8.58 5.00
CA GLU A 5 -8.40 7.79 4.23
C GLU A 5 -8.22 8.37 2.82
N ARG A 6 -9.31 8.88 2.26
CA ARG A 6 -9.34 9.63 1.00
C ARG A 6 -8.51 10.92 1.12
N ASP A 7 -8.67 11.65 2.23
CA ASP A 7 -7.93 12.88 2.51
C ASP A 7 -6.44 12.61 2.80
N GLU A 8 -6.10 11.51 3.48
CA GLU A 8 -4.71 11.14 3.76
C GLU A 8 -3.94 10.79 2.47
N VAL A 9 -4.52 9.97 1.58
CA VAL A 9 -3.88 9.68 0.28
C VAL A 9 -3.88 10.89 -0.64
N ARG A 10 -4.95 11.67 -0.63
CA ARG A 10 -4.98 12.97 -1.31
C ARG A 10 -3.87 13.88 -0.80
N HIS A 11 -3.61 13.93 0.50
CA HIS A 11 -2.53 14.74 1.06
C HIS A 11 -1.14 14.25 0.60
N LEU A 12 -0.88 12.93 0.63
CA LEU A 12 0.34 12.34 0.08
C LEU A 12 0.56 12.75 -1.39
N PHE A 13 -0.53 12.83 -2.16
CA PHE A 13 -0.54 13.22 -3.57
C PHE A 13 -0.39 14.74 -3.79
N GLU A 14 -1.27 15.57 -3.21
CA GLU A 14 -1.39 17.00 -3.50
C GLU A 14 -0.26 17.83 -2.89
N THR A 15 0.26 17.41 -1.73
CA THR A 15 1.32 18.16 -1.03
C THR A 15 2.71 17.63 -1.34
N GLY A 16 2.81 16.40 -1.88
CA GLY A 16 4.06 15.66 -2.01
C GLY A 16 4.71 15.33 -0.66
N GLN A 17 4.04 15.58 0.47
CA GLN A 17 4.57 15.30 1.78
C GLN A 17 4.50 13.80 2.04
N ARG A 18 5.64 13.14 1.89
CA ARG A 18 5.85 11.71 2.16
C ARG A 18 6.45 11.52 3.55
N GLY A 19 6.15 10.37 4.16
CA GLY A 19 6.66 9.98 5.48
C GLY A 19 5.66 10.23 6.60
N ARG A 20 6.08 9.87 7.81
CA ARG A 20 5.23 9.97 9.00
C ARG A 20 4.93 11.43 9.35
N PRO A 21 3.74 11.75 9.88
CA PRO A 21 3.42 13.09 10.34
C PRO A 21 4.29 13.49 11.54
N ALA A 22 4.46 14.79 11.76
CA ALA A 22 5.23 15.29 12.90
C ALA A 22 4.71 14.72 14.23
N GLY A 23 5.62 14.17 15.05
CA GLY A 23 5.32 13.55 16.34
C GLY A 23 4.98 12.05 16.27
N ASP A 24 4.87 11.46 15.08
CA ASP A 24 4.81 10.01 14.93
C ASP A 24 6.21 9.42 14.92
N HIS A 25 6.55 8.73 16.01
CA HIS A 25 7.85 8.10 16.26
C HIS A 25 7.82 6.57 16.14
N ARG A 26 6.76 6.00 15.56
CA ARG A 26 6.67 4.54 15.37
C ARG A 26 7.77 4.08 14.42
N SER A 27 8.39 2.94 14.75
CA SER A 27 9.35 2.29 13.85
C SER A 27 8.65 1.64 12.65
N ALA A 28 9.42 1.25 11.64
CA ALA A 28 8.90 0.50 10.50
C ALA A 28 8.20 -0.80 10.95
N GLU A 29 8.82 -1.53 11.88
CA GLU A 29 8.32 -2.79 12.42
C GLU A 29 7.01 -2.56 13.18
N SER A 30 6.92 -1.50 13.99
CA SER A 30 5.69 -1.13 14.69
C SER A 30 4.56 -0.77 13.72
N ILE A 31 4.86 -0.11 12.60
CA ILE A 31 3.87 0.22 11.56
C ILE A 31 3.39 -1.05 10.87
N ILE A 32 4.31 -1.93 10.48
CA ILE A 32 3.98 -3.21 9.83
C ILE A 32 3.13 -4.06 10.77
N ASP A 33 3.56 -4.27 12.00
CA ASP A 33 2.90 -5.18 12.95
C ASP A 33 1.49 -4.75 13.36
N THR A 34 1.20 -3.46 13.28
CA THR A 34 -0.12 -2.90 13.64
C THR A 34 -1.08 -2.78 12.47
N SER A 35 -0.63 -3.06 11.24
CA SER A 35 -1.44 -3.00 10.03
C SER A 35 -1.74 -4.40 9.48
N ASN A 36 -3.02 -4.82 9.57
CA ASN A 36 -3.46 -6.10 9.00
C ASN A 36 -3.16 -6.19 7.50
N ALA A 37 -3.53 -5.16 6.73
CA ALA A 37 -3.26 -5.10 5.29
C ALA A 37 -1.78 -5.24 4.95
N PHE A 38 -0.90 -4.62 5.75
CA PHE A 38 0.54 -4.73 5.52
C PHE A 38 1.08 -6.12 5.88
N ARG A 39 0.68 -6.67 7.03
CA ARG A 39 1.08 -8.03 7.41
C ARG A 39 0.65 -9.06 6.36
N HIS A 40 -0.61 -9.00 5.92
CA HIS A 40 -1.13 -9.90 4.90
C HIS A 40 -0.43 -9.71 3.55
N PHE A 41 -0.14 -8.47 3.15
CA PHE A 41 0.64 -8.20 1.94
C PHE A 41 2.03 -8.87 1.97
N LEU A 42 2.65 -8.98 3.14
CA LEU A 42 3.96 -9.64 3.31
C LEU A 42 3.89 -11.17 3.42
N GLU A 43 2.69 -11.76 3.47
CA GLU A 43 2.55 -13.22 3.48
C GLU A 43 3.04 -13.83 2.15
N PRO A 44 3.57 -15.07 2.17
CA PRO A 44 4.00 -15.75 0.96
C PRO A 44 2.91 -15.75 -0.12
N PHE A 45 3.31 -15.58 -1.37
CA PHE A 45 2.46 -15.57 -2.58
C PHE A 45 1.57 -14.33 -2.79
N ASN A 46 1.43 -13.44 -1.80
CA ASN A 46 0.68 -12.19 -1.96
C ASN A 46 1.48 -11.08 -2.64
N ALA A 47 2.81 -11.16 -2.67
CA ALA A 47 3.63 -10.20 -3.38
C ALA A 47 4.84 -10.88 -4.04
N SER A 48 4.95 -10.77 -5.37
CA SER A 48 6.15 -11.19 -6.07
C SER A 48 7.32 -10.27 -5.72
N SER A 49 8.55 -10.79 -5.76
CA SER A 49 9.76 -9.99 -5.55
C SER A 49 9.85 -8.81 -6.53
N PHE A 50 9.34 -8.97 -7.75
CA PHE A 50 9.28 -7.90 -8.74
C PHE A 50 8.28 -6.79 -8.37
N LEU A 51 7.10 -7.15 -7.85
CA LEU A 51 6.14 -6.17 -7.33
C LEU A 51 6.73 -5.41 -6.13
N ILE A 52 7.36 -6.10 -5.20
CA ILE A 52 8.03 -5.49 -4.04
C ILE A 52 9.10 -4.48 -4.51
N TYR A 53 9.95 -4.88 -5.46
CA TYR A 53 10.97 -3.99 -6.03
C TYR A 53 10.36 -2.72 -6.61
N ARG A 54 9.30 -2.84 -7.42
CA ARG A 54 8.63 -1.68 -8.03
C ARG A 54 7.99 -0.77 -6.98
N LEU A 55 7.33 -1.34 -5.97
CA LEU A 55 6.76 -0.58 -4.86
C LEU A 55 7.84 0.21 -4.10
N LYS A 56 9.02 -0.38 -3.84
CA LYS A 56 10.15 0.33 -3.22
C LYS A 56 10.59 1.54 -4.04
N MET A 57 10.47 1.52 -5.37
CA MET A 57 10.79 2.70 -6.20
C MET A 57 9.81 3.87 -5.96
N GLN A 58 8.58 3.58 -5.53
CA GLN A 58 7.56 4.60 -5.31
C GLN A 58 7.57 5.15 -3.87
N VAL A 59 7.66 4.26 -2.89
CA VAL A 59 7.53 4.60 -1.46
C VAL A 59 8.84 4.62 -0.69
N SER A 60 9.97 4.33 -1.34
CA SER A 60 11.28 4.01 -0.75
C SER A 60 11.35 2.63 -0.09
N ASP A 61 12.54 2.25 0.38
CA ASP A 61 12.77 0.91 0.94
C ASP A 61 12.39 0.83 2.43
N TRP A 62 11.37 0.02 2.74
CA TRP A 62 10.87 -0.25 4.09
C TRP A 62 11.47 -1.50 4.75
N THR A 63 12.37 -2.23 4.08
CA THR A 63 13.01 -3.45 4.63
C THR A 63 14.32 -3.14 5.34
N ASP A 64 14.84 -4.14 6.07
CA ASP A 64 16.13 -4.04 6.77
C ASP A 64 17.34 -3.74 5.87
N ASP A 65 17.17 -3.81 4.54
CA ASP A 65 18.19 -3.38 3.59
C ASP A 65 18.44 -1.87 3.69
N ASN A 66 17.40 -1.09 4.02
CA ASN A 66 17.52 0.32 4.37
C ASN A 66 18.05 0.47 5.81
N LYS A 67 19.30 0.90 5.95
CA LYS A 67 19.98 1.05 7.25
C LYS A 67 19.60 2.31 8.01
N ASP A 68 18.92 3.27 7.38
CA ASP A 68 18.38 4.43 8.06
C ASP A 68 17.00 4.08 8.64
N PRO A 69 16.86 4.01 9.99
CA PRO A 69 15.61 3.61 10.62
C PRO A 69 14.48 4.62 10.43
N GLU A 70 14.78 5.92 10.34
CA GLU A 70 13.75 6.95 10.13
C GLU A 70 13.24 6.89 8.69
N SER A 71 14.15 6.79 7.73
CA SER A 71 13.80 6.58 6.32
C SER A 71 12.98 5.30 6.11
N ARG A 72 13.36 4.22 6.79
CA ARG A 72 12.64 2.93 6.73
C ARG A 72 11.23 3.05 7.30
N ALA A 73 11.08 3.74 8.43
CA ALA A 73 9.77 3.97 9.05
C ALA A 73 8.86 4.87 8.20
N ASP A 74 9.42 5.88 7.54
CA ASP A 74 8.68 6.72 6.59
C ASP A 74 8.24 5.94 5.35
N ALA A 75 9.09 5.06 4.82
CA ALA A 75 8.74 4.17 3.72
C ALA A 75 7.62 3.19 4.11
N ALA A 76 7.70 2.58 5.28
CA ALA A 76 6.67 1.69 5.82
C ALA A 76 5.33 2.44 6.00
N TYR A 77 5.37 3.67 6.52
CA TYR A 77 4.17 4.51 6.67
C TYR A 77 3.52 4.80 5.32
N ASN A 78 4.31 5.19 4.32
CA ASN A 78 3.80 5.48 2.99
C ASN A 78 3.10 4.27 2.36
N LEU A 79 3.70 3.08 2.46
CA LEU A 79 3.09 1.86 1.95
C LEU A 79 1.83 1.47 2.74
N GLU A 80 1.83 1.59 4.07
CA GLU A 80 0.63 1.32 4.89
C GLU A 80 -0.56 2.16 4.45
N LYS A 81 -0.34 3.43 4.15
CA LYS A 81 -1.39 4.32 3.64
C LYS A 81 -1.92 3.91 2.28
N VAL A 82 -1.04 3.52 1.37
CA VAL A 82 -1.44 3.05 0.04
C VAL A 82 -2.24 1.75 0.15
N LEU A 83 -1.74 0.77 0.89
CA LEU A 83 -2.41 -0.52 1.09
C LEU A 83 -3.81 -0.33 1.71
N ARG A 84 -3.91 0.49 2.76
CA ARG A 84 -5.19 0.76 3.38
C ARG A 84 -6.15 1.53 2.50
N PHE A 85 -5.66 2.46 1.70
CA PHE A 85 -6.53 3.15 0.75
C PHE A 85 -7.11 2.18 -0.27
N ILE A 86 -6.27 1.29 -0.81
CA ILE A 86 -6.68 0.28 -1.78
C ILE A 86 -7.69 -0.70 -1.17
N ASP A 87 -7.41 -1.25 0.03
CA ASP A 87 -8.32 -2.10 0.81
C ASP A 87 -9.66 -1.41 1.18
N ASN A 88 -9.77 -0.09 1.02
CA ASN A 88 -10.98 0.69 1.29
C ASN A 88 -11.71 1.19 0.03
N LEU A 89 -11.29 0.74 -1.15
CA LEU A 89 -12.00 1.01 -2.40
C LEU A 89 -13.40 0.36 -2.37
N ASP A 90 -14.38 0.96 -3.04
CA ASP A 90 -15.76 0.43 -3.07
C ASP A 90 -15.78 -0.83 -3.94
N ASP A 91 -16.19 -1.97 -3.38
CA ASP A 91 -16.33 -3.25 -4.10
C ASP A 91 -17.26 -3.18 -5.31
N ARG A 92 -18.18 -2.21 -5.34
CA ARG A 92 -19.02 -2.00 -6.52
C ARG A 92 -18.21 -1.51 -7.73
N ALA A 93 -17.01 -0.97 -7.51
CA ALA A 93 -16.04 -0.70 -8.55
C ALA A 93 -15.12 -1.92 -8.81
N LEU A 94 -14.78 -2.69 -7.78
CA LEU A 94 -13.86 -3.84 -7.85
C LEU A 94 -14.60 -5.17 -7.63
N THR A 95 -14.92 -5.85 -8.72
CA THR A 95 -15.75 -7.07 -8.71
C THR A 95 -15.05 -8.30 -8.14
N ALA A 96 -13.75 -8.22 -7.87
CA ALA A 96 -12.93 -9.30 -7.31
C ALA A 96 -12.32 -8.91 -5.95
N SER A 97 -13.01 -8.06 -5.19
CA SER A 97 -12.53 -7.55 -3.90
C SER A 97 -13.66 -7.41 -2.88
N VAL A 98 -13.29 -7.42 -1.59
CA VAL A 98 -14.16 -7.16 -0.44
C VAL A 98 -13.60 -6.00 0.39
N GLU A 99 -14.38 -4.94 0.54
CA GLU A 99 -13.99 -3.66 1.12
C GLU A 99 -13.71 -3.90 2.60
N ARG A 100 -12.52 -3.49 3.04
CA ARG A 100 -12.02 -3.61 4.42
C ARG A 100 -11.89 -5.05 4.88
N SER A 101 -11.51 -5.95 3.98
CA SER A 101 -11.09 -7.29 4.38
C SER A 101 -9.83 -7.23 5.26
N GLY A 102 -9.03 -6.16 5.12
CA GLY A 102 -7.69 -6.06 5.71
C GLY A 102 -6.67 -6.88 4.92
N VAL A 103 -6.99 -7.23 3.67
CA VAL A 103 -6.20 -8.04 2.73
C VAL A 103 -6.31 -7.38 1.36
N ILE A 104 -5.20 -7.31 0.63
CA ILE A 104 -5.26 -6.88 -0.77
C ILE A 104 -5.74 -8.05 -1.61
N GLU A 105 -7.00 -8.02 -2.04
CA GLU A 105 -7.60 -9.12 -2.79
C GLU A 105 -7.22 -9.11 -4.27
N GLY A 106 -7.21 -10.29 -4.89
CA GLY A 106 -6.95 -10.47 -6.32
C GLY A 106 -5.59 -11.07 -6.67
N PHE A 107 -4.71 -11.33 -5.69
CA PHE A 107 -3.56 -12.21 -5.88
C PHE A 107 -4.03 -13.66 -6.01
N SER A 108 -3.47 -14.41 -6.95
CA SER A 108 -3.68 -15.86 -7.01
C SER A 108 -2.91 -16.58 -5.91
N ASP A 109 -3.40 -17.74 -5.46
CA ASP A 109 -2.76 -18.57 -4.42
C ASP A 109 -1.32 -19.00 -4.76
N ASN A 110 -0.89 -18.85 -6.02
CA ASN A 110 0.46 -19.15 -6.50
C ASN A 110 1.30 -17.90 -6.83
N GLY A 111 0.75 -16.69 -6.69
CA GLY A 111 1.43 -15.40 -6.89
C GLY A 111 1.78 -15.04 -8.34
N TYR A 112 1.31 -15.81 -9.32
CA TYR A 112 1.63 -15.61 -10.75
C TYR A 112 0.54 -14.85 -11.53
N TYR A 113 -0.64 -14.68 -10.95
CA TYR A 113 -1.76 -14.04 -11.59
C TYR A 113 -2.37 -12.98 -10.65
N ILE A 114 -2.71 -11.84 -11.22
CA ILE A 114 -3.45 -10.77 -10.56
C ILE A 114 -4.78 -10.64 -11.30
N ALA A 115 -5.88 -10.79 -10.57
CA ALA A 115 -7.22 -10.65 -11.12
C ALA A 115 -7.44 -9.24 -11.67
N ASP A 116 -8.01 -9.12 -12.87
CA ASP A 116 -8.48 -7.83 -13.37
C ASP A 116 -9.58 -7.27 -12.46
N ASN A 117 -9.67 -5.94 -12.40
CA ASN A 117 -10.66 -5.23 -11.58
C ASN A 117 -10.63 -5.64 -10.09
N SER A 118 -9.43 -5.78 -9.53
CA SER A 118 -9.16 -6.11 -8.12
C SER A 118 -8.26 -5.07 -7.46
N GLU A 119 -8.21 -5.09 -6.14
CA GLU A 119 -7.27 -4.32 -5.33
C GLU A 119 -5.80 -4.61 -5.69
N ALA A 120 -5.44 -5.87 -5.91
CA ALA A 120 -4.11 -6.27 -6.33
C ALA A 120 -3.72 -5.65 -7.69
N ARG A 121 -4.67 -5.53 -8.62
CA ARG A 121 -4.45 -4.84 -9.91
C ARG A 121 -4.19 -3.34 -9.69
N VAL A 122 -4.92 -2.69 -8.81
CA VAL A 122 -4.69 -1.28 -8.45
C VAL A 122 -3.29 -1.11 -7.82
N LEU A 123 -2.90 -2.02 -6.92
CA LEU A 123 -1.58 -1.98 -6.30
C LEU A 123 -0.45 -2.18 -7.33
N GLU A 124 -0.65 -3.06 -8.32
CA GLU A 124 0.29 -3.20 -9.44
C GLU A 124 0.39 -1.91 -10.26
N THR A 125 -0.73 -1.28 -10.62
CA THR A 125 -0.71 0.00 -11.34
C THR A 125 -0.01 1.09 -10.52
N PHE A 126 -0.23 1.15 -9.21
CA PHE A 126 0.52 2.05 -8.32
C PHE A 126 2.03 1.75 -8.34
N ALA A 127 2.43 0.48 -8.38
CA ALA A 127 3.86 0.14 -8.45
C ALA A 127 4.52 0.67 -9.74
N ASP A 128 3.76 0.74 -10.84
CA ASP A 128 4.24 1.24 -12.13
C ASP A 128 4.18 2.77 -12.26
N GLU A 129 3.09 3.39 -11.82
CA GLU A 129 2.80 4.81 -12.08
C GLU A 129 2.93 5.70 -10.84
N GLY A 130 3.11 5.10 -9.66
CA GLY A 130 3.17 5.79 -8.38
C GLY A 130 1.83 6.40 -7.99
N TYR A 131 1.89 7.51 -7.24
CA TYR A 131 0.71 8.14 -6.65
C TYR A 131 -0.31 8.69 -7.67
N GLU A 132 0.06 8.92 -8.93
CA GLU A 132 -0.88 9.33 -9.98
C GLU A 132 -1.93 8.24 -10.26
N ALA A 133 -1.58 6.95 -10.11
CA ALA A 133 -2.51 5.83 -10.25
C ALA A 133 -3.72 5.94 -9.31
N LEU A 134 -3.55 6.59 -8.15
CA LEU A 134 -4.58 6.70 -7.13
C LEU A 134 -5.47 7.94 -7.30
N ARG A 135 -5.10 8.87 -8.19
CA ARG A 135 -5.71 10.19 -8.30
C ARG A 135 -7.18 10.18 -8.73
N ASN A 136 -7.63 9.16 -9.45
CA ASN A 136 -9.00 9.09 -9.93
C ASN A 136 -9.83 7.99 -9.23
N LEU A 137 -9.26 7.36 -8.20
CA LEU A 137 -9.88 6.24 -7.47
C LEU A 137 -10.65 6.69 -6.22
N TYR A 138 -10.57 7.97 -5.90
CA TYR A 138 -11.36 8.55 -4.84
C TYR A 138 -12.75 8.87 -5.36
#